data_AF-C2MC13-F1
#
_entry.id   AF-C2MC13-F1
#
_cell.length_a   1.000
_cell.length_b   1.000
_cell.length_c   1.000
_cell.angle_alpha   90.00
_cell.angle_beta   90.00
_cell.angle_gamma   90.00
#
_symmetry.space_group_name_H-M   'P 1'
#
loop_
_entity.id
_entity.type
_entity.pdbx_description
1 polymer ?
#
loop_
_entity_poly.entity_id
_entity_poly.type
_entity_poly.pdbx_seq_one_letter_code
_entity_poly.pdbx_strand_id
1 'polypeptide(L)'
;MNLESAQIFPILTSYDELANYLSPFLDAWEGGAQDQLQGQIASAKIPLSRMISPALYWVMTGDDFSLDINNPNEPKVLVVGNNPDRQNIYSAALGLYNSRIVKLINKKHQLKSSVIIDELPTIYFRGLDNLI
;
A
#
# COMPACT_ATOMS: atom_id res chain seq x y z
N MET A 1 8.11 17.00 -2.56
CA MET A 1 7.44 17.90 -3.52
C MET A 1 6.13 18.33 -2.89
N ASN A 2 5.93 19.63 -2.65
CA ASN A 2 4.66 20.15 -2.13
C ASN A 2 3.86 20.64 -3.34
N LEU A 3 3.15 19.73 -4.00
CA LEU A 3 2.23 20.11 -5.08
C LEU A 3 1.04 20.83 -4.44
N GLU A 4 0.65 21.96 -5.04
CA GLU A 4 -0.59 22.63 -4.65
C GLU A 4 -1.78 21.74 -5.02
N SER A 5 -2.85 21.78 -4.22
CA SER A 5 -4.06 20.96 -4.42
C SER A 5 -4.62 21.10 -5.84
N ALA A 6 -4.44 22.27 -6.46
CA ALA A 6 -4.82 22.56 -7.84
C ALA A 6 -4.09 21.71 -8.90
N GLN A 7 -2.89 21.18 -8.59
CA GLN A 7 -2.13 20.30 -9.49
C GLN A 7 -2.42 18.82 -9.25
N ILE A 8 -2.88 18.45 -8.04
CA ILE A 8 -3.15 17.06 -7.67
C ILE A 8 -4.42 16.55 -8.36
N PHE A 9 -5.49 17.34 -8.38
CA PHE A 9 -6.76 16.93 -9.01
C PHE A 9 -6.63 16.62 -10.51
N PRO A 10 -5.98 17.45 -11.35
CA PRO A 10 -5.74 17.12 -12.75
C PRO A 10 -4.96 15.82 -12.96
N ILE A 11 -3.95 15.56 -12.11
CA ILE A 11 -3.17 14.32 -12.20
C ILE A 11 -4.04 13.13 -11.81
N LEU A 12 -4.75 13.19 -10.69
CA LEU A 12 -5.58 12.09 -10.22
C LEU A 12 -6.76 11.80 -11.17
N THR A 13 -7.34 12.83 -11.80
CA THR A 13 -8.42 12.69 -12.78
C THR A 13 -7.96 12.17 -14.14
N SER A 14 -6.65 12.17 -14.41
CA SER A 14 -6.11 11.51 -15.61
C SER A 14 -6.19 9.98 -15.55
N TYR A 15 -6.49 9.40 -14.39
CA TYR A 15 -6.69 7.96 -14.20
C TYR A 15 -8.19 7.63 -14.19
N ASP A 16 -8.68 6.96 -15.24
CA ASP A 16 -10.10 6.59 -15.38
C ASP A 16 -10.63 5.79 -14.17
N GLU A 17 -9.80 4.92 -13.60
CA GLU A 17 -10.12 4.11 -12.41
C GLU A 17 -10.44 4.95 -11.17
N LEU A 18 -9.87 6.16 -11.09
CA LEU A 18 -10.07 7.08 -9.97
C LEU A 18 -11.23 8.03 -10.19
N ALA A 19 -11.75 8.16 -11.41
CA ALA A 19 -12.78 9.15 -11.75
C ALA A 19 -14.01 9.09 -10.83
N ASN A 20 -14.53 7.89 -10.56
CA ASN A 20 -15.68 7.68 -9.67
C ASN A 20 -15.39 8.04 -8.21
N TYR A 21 -14.16 7.84 -7.75
CA TYR A 21 -13.75 8.19 -6.38
C TYR A 21 -13.49 9.68 -6.22
N LEU A 22 -13.11 10.36 -7.31
CA LEU A 22 -12.76 11.77 -7.32
C LEU A 22 -13.94 12.69 -7.59
N SER A 23 -15.01 12.20 -8.22
CA SER A 23 -16.22 13.00 -8.53
C SER A 23 -16.69 13.88 -7.37
N PRO A 24 -16.89 13.35 -6.14
CA PRO A 24 -17.38 14.16 -5.02
C PRO A 24 -16.41 15.29 -4.62
N PHE A 25 -15.11 15.09 -4.85
CA PHE A 25 -14.08 16.08 -4.55
C PHE A 25 -13.99 17.16 -5.64
N LEU A 26 -14.23 16.79 -6.90
CA LEU A 26 -14.31 17.74 -8.02
C LEU A 26 -15.55 18.62 -7.92
N ASP A 27 -16.72 18.01 -7.64
CA ASP A 27 -17.99 18.73 -7.49
C ASP A 27 -17.90 19.78 -6.36
N ALA A 28 -17.28 19.41 -5.24
CA ALA A 28 -17.05 20.32 -4.12
C ALA A 28 -16.00 21.40 -4.44
N TRP A 29 -15.01 21.10 -5.29
CA TRP A 29 -13.98 22.05 -5.71
C TRP A 29 -14.56 23.11 -6.67
N GLU A 30 -15.37 22.68 -7.64
CA GLU A 30 -16.08 23.55 -8.58
C GLU A 30 -17.20 24.34 -7.92
N GLY A 31 -17.88 23.75 -6.92
CA GLY A 31 -18.96 24.39 -6.15
C GLY A 31 -18.51 25.41 -5.10
N GLY A 32 -17.20 25.70 -4.99
CA GLY A 32 -16.67 26.70 -4.06
C GLY A 32 -16.58 26.24 -2.60
N ALA A 33 -16.73 24.95 -2.31
CA ALA A 33 -16.60 24.37 -0.95
C ALA A 33 -15.14 24.05 -0.57
N GLN A 34 -14.19 24.87 -1.04
CA GLN A 34 -12.75 24.62 -0.94
C GLN A 34 -12.27 24.50 0.51
N ASP A 35 -12.84 25.27 1.45
CA ASP A 35 -12.46 25.23 2.87
C ASP A 35 -12.84 23.91 3.56
N GLN A 36 -13.97 23.28 3.18
CA GLN A 36 -14.37 21.96 3.70
C GLN A 36 -13.50 20.85 3.10
N LEU A 37 -13.15 20.99 1.82
CA LEU A 37 -12.24 20.08 1.11
C LEU A 37 -10.82 20.13 1.65
N GLN A 38 -10.32 21.32 2.01
CA GLN A 38 -8.96 21.48 2.53
C GLN A 38 -8.71 20.62 3.76
N GLY A 39 -9.67 20.51 4.67
CA GLY A 39 -9.57 19.67 5.86
C GLY A 39 -9.39 18.18 5.52
N GLN A 40 -10.13 17.67 4.54
CA GLN A 40 -10.04 16.28 4.10
C GLN A 40 -8.80 15.99 3.27
N ILE A 41 -8.43 16.91 2.38
CA ILE A 41 -7.20 16.81 1.59
C ILE A 41 -5.99 16.82 2.53
N ALA A 42 -5.98 17.69 3.55
CA ALA A 42 -4.91 17.74 4.54
C ALA A 42 -4.84 16.43 5.36
N SER A 43 -5.99 15.91 5.80
CA SER A 43 -6.04 14.66 6.57
C SER A 43 -5.57 13.44 5.77
N ALA A 44 -5.77 13.42 4.45
CA ALA A 44 -5.21 12.41 3.55
C ALA A 44 -3.73 12.66 3.19
N LYS A 45 -3.35 13.92 2.96
CA LYS A 45 -2.00 14.31 2.53
C LYS A 45 -0.96 14.06 3.61
N ILE A 46 -1.28 14.28 4.88
CA ILE A 46 -0.34 14.05 6.00
C ILE A 46 0.14 12.59 6.06
N PRO A 47 -0.72 11.56 6.15
CA PRO A 47 -0.25 10.18 6.17
C PRO A 47 0.41 9.75 4.87
N LEU A 48 -0.11 10.17 3.70
CA LEU A 48 0.52 9.86 2.40
C LEU A 48 1.92 10.46 2.28
N SER A 49 2.12 11.69 2.78
CA SER A 49 3.44 12.34 2.77
C SER A 49 4.50 11.59 3.58
N ARG A 50 4.08 10.90 4.65
CA ARG A 50 4.96 10.06 5.47
C ARG A 50 5.40 8.78 4.74
N MET A 51 4.65 8.33 3.73
CA MET A 51 5.01 7.17 2.90
C MET A 51 5.96 7.54 1.75
N ILE A 52 6.20 8.82 1.49
CA ILE A 52 7.08 9.26 0.40
C ILE A 52 8.53 8.96 0.79
N SER A 53 9.08 7.88 0.22
CA SER A 53 10.45 7.46 0.43
C SER A 53 11.04 6.97 -0.89
N PRO A 54 12.16 7.53 -1.39
CA PRO A 54 12.82 7.05 -2.60
C PRO A 54 13.16 5.55 -2.54
N ALA A 55 13.58 5.07 -1.36
CA ALA A 55 13.86 3.66 -1.16
C ALA A 55 12.60 2.79 -1.30
N LEU A 56 11.46 3.27 -0.78
CA LEU A 56 10.21 2.55 -0.91
C LEU A 56 9.74 2.49 -2.36
N TYR A 57 9.83 3.61 -3.09
CA TYR A 57 9.49 3.63 -4.52
C TYR A 57 10.36 2.69 -5.32
N TRP A 58 11.68 2.72 -5.10
CA TRP A 58 12.61 1.83 -5.79
C TRP A 58 12.25 0.35 -5.59
N VAL A 59 11.98 -0.07 -4.35
CA VAL A 59 11.56 -1.47 -4.05
C VAL A 59 10.20 -1.80 -4.67
N MET A 60 9.25 -0.86 -4.64
CA MET A 60 7.88 -1.13 -5.08
C MET A 60 7.67 -1.05 -6.60
N THR A 61 8.60 -0.45 -7.34
CA THR A 61 8.51 -0.36 -8.81
C THR A 61 9.31 -1.43 -9.54
N GLY A 62 10.07 -2.27 -8.82
CA GLY A 62 10.82 -3.38 -9.42
C GLY A 62 9.91 -4.50 -9.94
N ASP A 63 10.37 -5.17 -10.99
CA ASP A 63 9.76 -6.38 -11.58
C ASP A 63 10.66 -7.63 -11.43
N ASP A 64 11.74 -7.51 -10.64
CA ASP A 64 12.79 -8.49 -10.41
C ASP A 64 12.44 -9.54 -9.34
N PHE A 65 11.37 -9.32 -8.56
CA PHE A 65 10.93 -10.22 -7.50
C PHE A 65 9.43 -10.48 -7.51
N SER A 66 9.06 -11.77 -7.50
CA SER A 66 7.67 -12.22 -7.36
C SER A 66 7.37 -12.69 -5.93
N LEU A 67 6.15 -12.41 -5.47
CA LEU A 67 5.64 -12.82 -4.15
C LEU A 67 5.06 -14.26 -4.14
N ASP A 68 5.26 -15.05 -5.20
CA ASP A 68 4.85 -16.45 -5.29
C ASP A 68 5.79 -17.40 -4.52
N ILE A 69 5.96 -17.13 -3.24
CA ILE A 69 7.02 -17.70 -2.40
C ILE A 69 7.03 -19.24 -2.40
N ASN A 70 5.86 -19.89 -2.44
CA ASN A 70 5.73 -21.35 -2.41
C ASN A 70 5.43 -22.00 -3.78
N ASN A 71 5.83 -21.34 -4.89
CA ASN A 71 5.74 -21.90 -6.23
C ASN A 71 6.56 -23.20 -6.35
N PRO A 72 5.98 -24.34 -6.81
CA PRO A 72 6.70 -25.60 -6.98
C PRO A 72 7.88 -25.54 -7.96
N ASN A 73 7.80 -24.67 -8.97
CA ASN A 73 8.83 -24.54 -10.00
C ASN A 73 9.97 -23.60 -9.56
N GLU A 74 9.66 -22.63 -8.71
CA GLU A 74 10.61 -21.60 -8.29
C GLU A 74 10.32 -21.18 -6.84
N PRO A 75 10.60 -22.06 -5.86
CA PRO A 75 10.38 -21.77 -4.46
C PRO A 75 11.36 -20.71 -3.96
N LYS A 76 10.88 -19.81 -3.11
CA LYS A 76 11.65 -18.68 -2.58
C LYS A 76 11.54 -18.65 -1.06
N VAL A 77 12.49 -17.99 -0.41
CA VAL A 77 12.40 -17.64 1.01
C VAL A 77 12.38 -16.13 1.09
N LEU A 78 11.35 -15.59 1.73
CA LEU A 78 11.21 -14.14 1.93
C LEU A 78 11.36 -13.84 3.41
N VAL A 79 12.29 -12.93 3.72
CA VAL A 79 12.48 -12.37 5.05
C VAL A 79 12.13 -10.90 4.98
N VAL A 80 11.21 -10.47 5.83
CA VAL A 80 10.75 -9.09 5.91
C VAL A 80 11.13 -8.52 7.26
N GLY A 81 12.02 -7.53 7.25
CA GLY A 81 12.42 -6.80 8.45
C GLY A 81 11.63 -5.49 8.57
N ASN A 82 11.17 -5.18 9.78
CA ASN A 82 10.66 -3.85 10.09
C ASN A 82 11.76 -3.02 10.76
N ASN A 83 11.74 -1.70 10.55
CA ASN A 83 12.60 -0.76 11.27
C ASN A 83 11.68 0.10 12.17
N PRO A 84 11.79 0.01 13.51
CA PRO A 84 10.95 0.76 14.45
C PRO A 84 10.94 2.27 14.17
N ASP A 85 12.08 2.86 13.81
CA ASP A 85 12.22 4.29 13.53
C ASP A 85 11.50 4.71 12.23
N ARG A 86 11.19 3.75 11.36
CA ARG A 86 10.57 3.96 10.04
C ARG A 86 9.26 3.22 9.87
N GLN A 87 8.67 2.74 10.95
CA GLN A 87 7.43 1.96 10.91
C GLN A 87 6.31 2.71 10.18
N ASN A 88 6.16 4.02 10.40
CA ASN A 88 5.14 4.84 9.72
C ASN A 88 5.35 4.96 8.20
N ILE A 89 6.59 4.80 7.72
CA ILE A 89 6.94 4.89 6.30
C ILE A 89 6.66 3.55 5.62
N TYR A 90 7.00 2.44 6.29
CA TYR A 90 6.98 1.10 5.70
C TYR A 90 5.70 0.31 5.97
N SER A 91 4.93 0.66 7.00
CA SER A 91 3.76 -0.11 7.44
C SER A 91 2.76 -0.39 6.33
N ALA A 92 2.48 0.59 5.47
CA ALA A 92 1.53 0.44 4.37
C ALA A 92 2.05 -0.53 3.29
N ALA A 93 3.32 -0.43 2.91
CA ALA A 93 3.93 -1.32 1.93
C ALA A 93 4.05 -2.75 2.48
N LEU A 94 4.52 -2.90 3.72
CA LEU A 94 4.59 -4.18 4.41
C LEU A 94 3.20 -4.82 4.56
N GLY A 95 2.19 -4.03 4.88
CA GLY A 95 0.80 -4.48 4.92
C GLY A 95 0.30 -4.97 3.57
N LEU A 96 0.64 -4.28 2.48
CA LEU A 96 0.32 -4.70 1.11
C LEU A 96 1.00 -6.04 0.76
N TYR A 97 2.30 -6.15 1.01
CA TYR A 97 3.06 -7.38 0.80
C TYR A 97 2.46 -8.55 1.59
N ASN A 98 2.23 -8.37 2.89
CA ASN A 98 1.61 -9.39 3.74
C ASN A 98 0.26 -9.85 3.18
N SER A 99 -0.63 -8.91 2.85
CA SER A 99 -1.95 -9.23 2.30
C SER A 99 -1.87 -10.01 0.98
N ARG A 100 -0.85 -9.74 0.17
CA ARG A 100 -0.63 -10.42 -1.10
C ARG A 100 -0.03 -11.80 -0.91
N ILE A 101 0.98 -11.94 -0.04
CA ILE A 101 1.63 -13.20 0.30
C ILE A 101 0.60 -14.18 0.85
N VAL A 102 -0.23 -13.78 1.83
CA VAL A 102 -1.29 -14.62 2.41
C VAL A 102 -2.23 -15.18 1.33
N LYS A 103 -2.60 -14.36 0.34
CA LYS A 103 -3.45 -14.82 -0.77
C LYS A 103 -2.72 -15.79 -1.71
N LEU A 104 -1.42 -15.59 -1.94
CA LEU A 104 -0.64 -16.40 -2.87
C LEU A 104 -0.29 -17.77 -2.28
N ILE A 105 0.13 -17.82 -1.02
CA ILE A 105 0.50 -19.08 -0.36
C ILE A 105 -0.67 -20.04 -0.21
N ASN A 106 -1.89 -19.51 -0.10
CA ASN A 106 -3.14 -20.27 -0.01
C ASN A 106 -3.65 -20.82 -1.36
N LYS A 107 -2.96 -20.57 -2.48
CA LYS A 107 -3.36 -21.13 -3.77
C LYS A 107 -3.21 -22.66 -3.79
N LYS A 108 -4.12 -23.33 -4.50
CA LYS A 108 -4.03 -24.78 -4.72
C LYS A 108 -2.76 -25.14 -5.50
N HIS A 109 -2.28 -26.36 -5.29
CA HIS A 109 -1.12 -26.93 -5.97
C HIS A 109 0.21 -26.18 -5.73
N GLN A 110 0.29 -25.36 -4.68
CA GLN A 110 1.55 -24.79 -4.21
C GLN A 110 2.24 -25.72 -3.20
N LEU A 111 3.51 -25.47 -2.91
CA LEU A 111 4.23 -26.19 -1.87
C LEU A 111 3.70 -25.82 -0.49
N LYS A 112 3.79 -26.77 0.46
CA LYS A 112 3.54 -26.49 1.87
C LYS A 112 4.57 -25.46 2.36
N SER A 113 4.10 -24.43 3.06
CA SER A 113 4.93 -23.35 3.57
C SER A 113 4.54 -23.01 4.99
N SER A 114 5.49 -22.46 5.76
CA SER A 114 5.24 -21.90 7.08
C SER A 114 5.47 -20.39 7.03
N VAL A 115 4.58 -19.63 7.67
CA VAL A 115 4.75 -18.19 7.89
C VAL A 115 5.13 -18.00 9.35
N ILE A 116 6.34 -17.48 9.58
CA ILE A 116 6.85 -17.19 10.92
C ILE A 116 6.82 -15.68 11.09
N ILE A 117 6.09 -15.21 12.09
CA ILE A 117 5.96 -13.79 12.38
C ILE A 117 6.54 -13.56 13.77
N ASP A 118 7.61 -12.78 13.82
CA ASP A 118 8.11 -12.26 15.09
C ASP A 118 7.37 -10.97 15.44
N GLU A 119 7.17 -10.73 16.73
CA GLU A 119 6.46 -9.55 17.25
C GLU A 119 5.07 -9.29 16.62
N LEU A 120 4.21 -10.30 16.52
CA LEU A 120 2.88 -10.19 15.90
C LEU A 120 2.08 -8.90 16.24
N PRO A 121 2.07 -8.38 17.50
CA PRO A 121 1.36 -7.14 17.83
C PRO A 121 1.88 -5.88 17.14
N THR A 122 3.13 -5.86 16.67
CA THR A 122 3.77 -4.68 16.08
C THR A 122 3.54 -4.58 14.56
N ILE A 123 2.96 -5.62 13.94
CA ILE A 123 2.72 -5.71 12.50
C ILE A 123 1.23 -5.79 12.23
N TYR A 124 0.73 -4.93 11.34
CA TYR A 124 -0.63 -5.06 10.82
C TYR A 124 -0.69 -6.23 9.82
N PHE A 125 -1.22 -7.37 10.26
CA PHE A 125 -1.34 -8.59 9.45
C PHE A 125 -2.81 -8.87 9.09
N ARG A 126 -3.27 -8.25 8.01
CA ARG A 126 -4.64 -8.44 7.52
C ARG A 126 -4.80 -9.82 6.88
N GLY A 127 -5.78 -10.60 7.35
CA GLY A 127 -6.08 -11.92 6.81
C GLY A 127 -5.40 -13.08 7.55
N LEU A 128 -4.90 -12.86 8.78
CA LEU A 128 -4.32 -13.90 9.63
C LEU A 128 -5.29 -15.07 9.87
N ASP A 129 -6.59 -14.76 9.95
CA ASP A 129 -7.71 -15.70 10.05
C ASP A 129 -7.87 -16.61 8.82
N ASN A 130 -7.27 -16.24 7.68
CA ASN A 130 -7.35 -16.97 6.42
C ASN A 130 -6.10 -17.82 6.12
N LEU A 131 -5.14 -17.87 7.05
CA LEU A 131 -4.02 -18.80 6.97
C LEU A 131 -4.51 -20.20 7.38
N ILE A 132 -4.33 -21.17 6.48
CA ILE A 132 -4.81 -22.55 6.63
C ILE A 132 -3.62 -23.52 6.68
#